data_AF-A0A7C0V560-F1
#
_entry.id   AF-A0A7C0V560-F1
#
_cell.length_a   1.000
_cell.length_b   1.000
_cell.length_c   1.000
_cell.angle_alpha   90.00
_cell.angle_beta   90.00
_cell.angle_gamma   90.00
#
_symmetry.space_group_name_H-M   'P 1'
#
loop_
_entity.id
_entity.type
_entity.pdbx_description
1 polymer ?
#
loop_
_entity_poly.entity_id
_entity_poly.type
_entity_poly.pdbx_seq_one_letter_code
_entity_poly.pdbx_strand_id
1 'polypeptide(L)'
;MKAIDADGAEALPGRRLEANESFHFACRPDLACFNRCCRNLNLFLYPYDVLRLRRRLGVSAEQFLDDHTDLVLRPGHHFPDVLLRMTDNSEQTCPFVAAEGCTVYPDRPFTCRSFPLEKGLVFDAAGSRPKPAFFFNPPPFCLGPRQPHPITAQDWFAEADTGRYDRFTERWAVIQDRFSRRNPWGAEGPQGQRAKMVFMAAYNLDAFRRFVFESSFLRRFKVPREQLRRMERNEEALLELGLDWIERVLWGIQSPGLRPRR
;
A
#
# COMPACT_ATOMS: atom_id res chain seq x y z
N MET A 1 -5.18 3.72 -2.06
CA MET A 1 -5.65 4.59 -0.99
C MET A 1 -5.09 5.98 -1.11
N LYS A 2 -5.97 6.96 -1.36
CA LYS A 2 -5.62 8.37 -1.50
C LYS A 2 -5.98 9.10 -0.21
N ALA A 3 -5.12 10.00 0.24
CA ALA A 3 -5.49 11.00 1.25
C ALA A 3 -6.40 12.04 0.57
N ILE A 4 -7.53 12.34 1.20
CA ILE A 4 -8.56 13.22 0.67
C ILE A 4 -8.77 14.33 1.69
N ASP A 5 -8.51 15.56 1.28
CA ASP A 5 -8.93 16.73 2.05
C ASP A 5 -10.45 16.84 1.99
N ALA A 6 -11.09 17.30 3.06
CA ALA A 6 -12.55 17.36 3.16
C ALA A 6 -13.21 18.07 1.96
N ASP A 7 -12.57 19.12 1.44
CA ASP A 7 -13.04 19.91 0.29
C ASP A 7 -12.67 19.29 -1.08
N GLY A 8 -11.76 18.31 -1.11
CA GLY A 8 -11.26 17.66 -2.32
C GLY A 8 -11.99 16.36 -2.70
N ALA A 9 -12.92 15.89 -1.85
CA ALA A 9 -13.62 14.63 -2.06
C ALA A 9 -14.55 14.64 -3.28
N GLU A 10 -15.11 15.79 -3.64
CA GLU A 10 -16.01 15.94 -4.80
C GLU A 10 -15.28 15.94 -6.15
N ALA A 11 -13.97 16.23 -6.15
CA ALA A 11 -13.15 16.30 -7.37
C ALA A 11 -12.55 14.95 -7.80
N LEU A 12 -12.83 13.87 -7.05
CA LEU A 12 -12.29 12.54 -7.36
C LEU A 12 -13.16 11.83 -8.41
N PRO A 13 -12.53 11.10 -9.35
CA PRO A 13 -13.28 10.35 -10.34
C PRO A 13 -14.12 9.23 -9.71
N GLY A 14 -15.24 8.93 -10.34
CA GLY A 14 -16.17 7.90 -9.88
C GLY A 14 -17.27 8.44 -8.97
N ARG A 15 -18.19 7.55 -8.61
CA ARG A 15 -19.35 7.88 -7.80
C ARG A 15 -19.06 7.58 -6.33
N ARG A 16 -19.06 8.60 -5.47
CA ARG A 16 -18.96 8.40 -4.02
C ARG A 16 -20.15 7.57 -3.52
N LEU A 17 -19.87 6.58 -2.68
CA LEU A 17 -20.88 5.74 -2.05
C LEU A 17 -21.21 6.27 -0.65
N GLU A 18 -22.49 6.33 -0.34
CA GLU A 18 -22.96 6.62 1.02
C GLU A 18 -22.81 5.41 1.94
N ALA A 19 -22.93 5.64 3.25
CA ALA A 19 -22.90 4.56 4.23
C ALA A 19 -24.04 3.56 3.98
N ASN A 20 -23.71 2.27 3.86
CA ASN A 20 -24.62 1.16 3.54
C ASN A 20 -25.25 1.24 2.13
N GLU A 21 -24.79 2.13 1.27
CA GLU A 21 -25.23 2.13 -0.12
C GLU A 21 -24.73 0.87 -0.83
N SER A 22 -25.64 0.16 -1.50
CA SER A 22 -25.30 -1.01 -2.30
C SER A 22 -24.96 -0.61 -3.74
N PHE A 23 -24.08 -1.39 -4.36
CA PHE A 23 -23.78 -1.34 -5.78
C PHE A 23 -23.80 -2.76 -6.35
N HIS A 24 -24.02 -2.86 -7.66
CA HIS A 24 -23.97 -4.14 -8.36
C HIS A 24 -22.56 -4.39 -8.86
N PHE A 25 -21.99 -5.54 -8.52
CA PHE A 25 -20.72 -5.96 -9.11
C PHE A 25 -20.46 -7.46 -8.94
N ALA A 26 -20.00 -8.11 -10.01
CA ALA A 26 -19.28 -9.37 -9.91
C ALA A 26 -18.24 -9.47 -11.02
N CYS A 27 -17.05 -10.00 -10.71
CA CYS A 27 -16.02 -10.28 -11.70
C CYS A 27 -15.84 -11.80 -11.81
N ARG A 28 -15.98 -12.35 -13.02
CA ARG A 28 -15.89 -13.79 -13.27
C ARG A 28 -15.22 -14.07 -14.61
N PRO A 29 -14.59 -15.25 -14.78
CA PRO A 29 -13.89 -15.62 -16.02
C PRO A 29 -14.75 -15.62 -17.29
N ASP A 30 -16.07 -15.83 -17.16
CA ASP A 30 -17.02 -15.85 -18.28
C ASP A 30 -17.32 -14.45 -18.87
N LEU A 31 -16.91 -13.37 -18.21
CA LEU A 31 -17.13 -12.02 -18.71
C LEU A 31 -16.17 -11.69 -19.84
N ALA A 32 -16.67 -11.13 -20.94
CA ALA A 32 -15.85 -10.70 -22.07
C ALA A 32 -14.79 -9.63 -21.71
N CYS A 33 -14.92 -8.97 -20.56
CA CYS A 33 -13.94 -8.03 -20.05
C CYS A 33 -12.89 -8.64 -19.11
N PHE A 34 -12.95 -9.96 -18.84
CA PHE A 34 -12.03 -10.64 -17.93
C PHE A 34 -10.57 -10.40 -18.35
N ASN A 35 -9.69 -10.17 -17.37
CA ASN A 35 -8.29 -9.77 -17.55
C ASN A 35 -8.01 -8.43 -18.27
N ARG A 36 -9.00 -7.76 -18.88
CA ARG A 36 -8.76 -6.48 -19.57
C ARG A 36 -8.25 -5.39 -18.62
N CYS A 37 -8.58 -5.46 -17.33
CA CYS A 37 -8.07 -4.56 -16.31
C CYS A 37 -6.59 -4.78 -15.95
N CYS A 38 -5.93 -5.83 -16.44
CA CYS A 38 -4.53 -6.12 -16.14
C CYS A 38 -3.58 -5.64 -17.25
N ARG A 39 -3.86 -4.50 -17.87
CA ARG A 39 -3.14 -3.97 -19.05
C ARG A 39 -2.95 -2.47 -18.92
N ASN A 40 -1.77 -1.99 -19.33
CA ASN A 40 -1.41 -0.58 -19.35
C ASN A 40 -1.80 0.15 -18.05
N LEU A 41 -1.33 -0.38 -16.92
CA LEU A 41 -1.66 0.13 -15.60
C LEU A 41 -0.54 0.99 -15.02
N ASN A 42 -0.90 2.06 -14.33
CA ASN A 42 -0.03 2.72 -13.36
C ASN A 42 -0.31 2.14 -11.97
N LEU A 43 0.24 0.95 -11.68
CA LEU A 43 -0.03 0.23 -10.44
C LEU A 43 1.03 0.52 -9.37
N PHE A 44 0.79 1.54 -8.55
CA PHE A 44 1.62 1.83 -7.38
C PHE A 44 1.40 0.77 -6.28
N LEU A 45 2.50 0.24 -5.76
CA LEU A 45 2.54 -0.78 -4.73
C LEU A 45 2.79 -0.16 -3.37
N TYR A 46 1.99 -0.55 -2.37
CA TYR A 46 2.24 -0.20 -0.98
C TYR A 46 3.26 -1.14 -0.33
N PRO A 47 3.87 -0.75 0.79
CA PRO A 47 4.82 -1.60 1.52
C PRO A 47 4.33 -3.03 1.76
N TYR A 48 3.05 -3.17 2.12
CA TYR A 48 2.45 -4.48 2.33
C TYR A 48 2.23 -5.25 1.02
N ASP A 49 1.93 -4.57 -0.09
CA ASP A 49 1.84 -5.22 -1.41
C ASP A 49 3.19 -5.82 -1.82
N VAL A 50 4.28 -5.06 -1.66
CA VAL A 50 5.65 -5.53 -1.91
C VAL A 50 5.99 -6.75 -1.05
N LEU A 51 5.68 -6.70 0.26
CA LEU A 51 5.86 -7.83 1.18
C LEU A 51 5.11 -9.08 0.67
N ARG A 52 3.84 -8.95 0.29
CA ARG A 52 3.01 -10.08 -0.13
C ARG A 52 3.45 -10.65 -1.48
N LEU A 53 3.69 -9.78 -2.46
CA LEU A 53 4.10 -10.19 -3.80
C LEU A 53 5.46 -10.89 -3.80
N ARG A 54 6.48 -10.34 -3.14
CA ARG A 54 7.80 -10.99 -3.10
C ARG A 54 7.74 -12.38 -2.45
N ARG A 55 6.92 -12.54 -1.40
CA ARG A 55 6.74 -13.84 -0.73
C ARG A 55 6.02 -14.83 -1.63
N ARG A 56 5.00 -14.37 -2.35
CA ARG A 56 4.29 -15.19 -3.34
C ARG A 56 5.22 -15.65 -4.47
N LEU A 57 6.17 -14.81 -4.88
CA LEU A 57 7.15 -15.11 -5.92
C LEU A 57 8.38 -15.87 -5.41
N GLY A 58 8.58 -15.96 -4.09
CA GLY A 58 9.73 -16.64 -3.49
C GLY A 58 11.07 -15.91 -3.65
N VAL A 59 11.04 -14.59 -3.84
CA VAL A 59 12.24 -13.75 -4.05
C VAL A 59 12.50 -12.82 -2.87
N SER A 60 13.74 -12.30 -2.77
CA SER A 60 14.09 -11.29 -1.77
C SER A 60 13.40 -9.95 -2.07
N ALA A 61 13.33 -9.07 -1.08
CA ALA A 61 12.77 -7.72 -1.28
C ALA A 61 13.61 -6.90 -2.27
N GLU A 62 14.93 -7.04 -2.21
CA GLU A 62 15.87 -6.39 -3.13
C GLU A 62 15.65 -6.85 -4.57
N GLN A 63 15.65 -8.17 -4.79
CA GLN A 63 15.39 -8.74 -6.12
C GLN A 63 14.02 -8.33 -6.65
N PHE A 64 12.97 -8.34 -5.81
CA PHE A 64 11.65 -7.92 -6.24
C PHE A 64 11.63 -6.45 -6.69
N LEU A 65 12.25 -5.56 -5.90
CA LEU A 65 12.28 -4.13 -6.21
C LEU A 65 13.04 -3.86 -7.51
N ASP A 66 14.16 -4.55 -7.74
CA ASP A 66 14.98 -4.38 -8.93
C ASP A 66 14.30 -4.95 -10.19
N ASP A 67 13.81 -6.20 -10.11
CA ASP A 67 13.30 -6.94 -11.27
C ASP A 67 11.87 -6.53 -11.66
N HIS A 68 11.04 -6.12 -10.70
CA HIS A 68 9.61 -5.92 -10.92
C HIS A 68 9.12 -4.49 -10.74
N THR A 69 9.94 -3.54 -10.29
CA THR A 69 9.44 -2.20 -9.95
C THR A 69 10.33 -1.07 -10.45
N ASP A 70 9.70 0.09 -10.68
CA ASP A 70 10.37 1.36 -10.92
C ASP A 70 10.11 2.30 -9.75
N LEU A 71 11.14 3.06 -9.35
CA LEU A 71 11.02 4.08 -8.31
C LEU A 71 10.71 5.43 -8.93
N VAL A 72 9.53 5.98 -8.63
CA VAL A 72 9.06 7.23 -9.22
C VAL A 72 8.86 8.28 -8.14
N LEU A 73 9.66 9.35 -8.18
CA LEU A 73 9.41 10.54 -7.38
C LEU A 73 8.54 11.51 -8.18
N ARG A 74 7.24 11.54 -7.88
CA ARG A 74 6.29 12.40 -8.59
C ARG A 74 6.43 13.87 -8.19
N PRO A 75 6.09 14.83 -9.07
CA PRO A 75 6.03 16.25 -8.72
C PRO A 75 5.16 16.48 -7.48
N GLY A 76 5.64 17.29 -6.53
CA GLY A 76 4.95 17.56 -5.27
C GLY A 76 5.05 16.45 -4.22
N HIS A 77 5.64 15.29 -4.55
CA HIS A 77 5.87 14.22 -3.59
C HIS A 77 7.25 14.36 -2.96
N HIS A 78 7.34 14.02 -1.68
CA HIS A 78 8.60 14.01 -0.94
C HIS A 78 9.15 12.60 -0.74
N PHE A 79 8.46 11.54 -1.12
CA PHE A 79 8.95 10.17 -1.00
C PHE A 79 8.63 9.39 -2.28
N PRO A 80 9.54 8.56 -2.81
CA PRO A 80 9.30 7.85 -4.04
C PRO A 80 8.17 6.82 -3.89
N ASP A 81 7.33 6.73 -4.90
CA ASP A 81 6.37 5.65 -5.05
C ASP A 81 7.04 4.46 -5.74
N VAL A 82 6.64 3.25 -5.35
CA VAL A 82 7.06 2.00 -6.01
C VAL A 82 6.00 1.66 -7.06
N LEU A 83 6.37 1.71 -8.32
CA LEU A 83 5.49 1.42 -9.45
C LEU A 83 5.77 0.00 -9.97
N LEU A 84 4.75 -0.84 -10.10
CA LEU A 84 4.92 -2.14 -10.74
C LEU A 84 5.26 -1.95 -12.22
N ARG A 85 6.35 -2.59 -12.68
CA ARG A 85 6.77 -2.60 -14.07
C ARG A 85 5.85 -3.51 -14.87
N MET A 86 5.23 -2.97 -15.91
CA MET A 86 4.44 -3.75 -16.87
C MET A 86 5.39 -4.50 -17.83
N THR A 87 4.92 -5.62 -18.38
CA THR A 87 5.68 -6.36 -19.40
C THR A 87 5.88 -5.51 -20.65
N ASP A 88 7.07 -5.60 -21.25
CA ASP A 88 7.38 -4.95 -22.51
C ASP A 88 6.76 -5.72 -23.70
N ASN A 89 5.44 -5.62 -23.81
CA ASN A 89 4.66 -6.09 -24.95
C ASN A 89 3.69 -5.00 -25.41
N SER A 90 3.04 -5.20 -26.56
CA SER A 90 2.16 -4.19 -27.17
C SER A 90 0.97 -3.77 -26.29
N GLU A 91 0.55 -4.61 -25.35
CA GLU A 91 -0.58 -4.32 -24.45
C GLU A 91 -0.13 -3.83 -23.06
N GLN A 92 1.18 -3.80 -22.80
CA GLN A 92 1.78 -3.52 -21.50
C GLN A 92 1.08 -4.31 -20.37
N THR A 93 1.00 -5.63 -20.54
CA THR A 93 0.29 -6.49 -19.59
C THR A 93 0.96 -6.50 -18.23
N CYS A 94 0.16 -6.67 -17.17
CA CYS A 94 0.68 -6.99 -15.84
C CYS A 94 1.54 -8.27 -15.89
N PRO A 95 2.73 -8.31 -15.28
CA PRO A 95 3.58 -9.51 -15.30
C PRO A 95 2.94 -10.74 -14.62
N PHE A 96 1.85 -10.55 -13.88
CA PHE A 96 1.14 -11.62 -13.17
C PHE A 96 -0.17 -12.06 -13.83
N VAL A 97 -0.55 -11.51 -14.99
CA VAL A 97 -1.77 -11.96 -15.68
C VAL A 97 -1.46 -13.14 -16.61
N ALA A 98 -2.28 -14.18 -16.51
CA ALA A 98 -2.33 -15.32 -17.43
C ALA A 98 -3.73 -15.42 -18.06
N ALA A 99 -3.92 -16.35 -19.01
CA ALA A 99 -5.22 -16.55 -19.65
C ALA A 99 -6.32 -16.91 -18.62
N GLU A 100 -5.96 -17.72 -17.62
CA GLU A 100 -6.85 -18.21 -16.57
C GLU A 100 -7.11 -17.16 -15.48
N GLY A 101 -6.38 -16.05 -15.47
CA GLY A 101 -6.49 -14.99 -14.48
C GLY A 101 -5.15 -14.57 -13.88
N CYS A 102 -5.21 -13.83 -12.77
CA CYS A 102 -4.02 -13.36 -12.07
C CYS A 102 -3.34 -14.50 -11.29
N THR A 103 -2.08 -14.80 -11.58
CA THR A 103 -1.30 -15.88 -10.95
C THR A 103 -0.99 -15.61 -9.47
N VAL A 104 -1.07 -14.35 -9.07
CA VAL A 104 -0.93 -13.88 -7.68
C VAL A 104 -2.26 -13.45 -7.07
N TYR A 105 -3.41 -13.89 -7.60
CA TYR A 105 -4.73 -13.39 -7.18
C TYR A 105 -4.97 -13.37 -5.65
N PRO A 106 -4.59 -14.39 -4.86
CA PRO A 106 -4.72 -14.34 -3.39
C PRO A 106 -3.88 -13.25 -2.74
N ASP A 107 -2.73 -12.92 -3.33
CA ASP A 107 -1.75 -11.95 -2.86
C ASP A 107 -1.76 -10.63 -3.63
N ARG A 108 -2.80 -10.41 -4.45
CA ARG A 108 -2.92 -9.25 -5.35
C ARG A 108 -2.84 -7.93 -4.56
N PRO A 109 -2.23 -6.87 -5.15
CA PRO A 109 -2.10 -5.58 -4.49
C PRO A 109 -3.43 -4.99 -4.03
N PHE A 110 -3.39 -4.13 -3.02
CA PHE A 110 -4.59 -3.51 -2.45
C PHE A 110 -5.44 -2.79 -3.51
N THR A 111 -4.82 -2.10 -4.46
CA THR A 111 -5.54 -1.44 -5.57
C THR A 111 -6.32 -2.43 -6.43
N CYS A 112 -5.73 -3.57 -6.80
CA CYS A 112 -6.40 -4.64 -7.53
C CYS A 112 -7.45 -5.38 -6.69
N ARG A 113 -7.24 -5.47 -5.37
CA ARG A 113 -8.18 -6.06 -4.41
C ARG A 113 -9.41 -5.20 -4.21
N SER A 114 -9.23 -3.88 -4.19
CA SER A 114 -10.30 -2.90 -3.96
C SER A 114 -11.21 -2.76 -5.18
N PHE A 115 -10.68 -2.98 -6.40
CA PHE A 115 -11.44 -2.90 -7.65
C PHE A 115 -12.78 -3.65 -7.56
N PRO A 116 -13.93 -3.02 -7.88
CA PRO A 116 -14.10 -1.77 -8.63
C PRO A 116 -14.12 -0.51 -7.76
N LEU A 117 -13.92 -0.65 -6.45
CA LEU A 117 -13.90 0.44 -5.51
C LEU A 117 -12.51 1.05 -5.39
N GLU A 118 -12.49 2.36 -5.26
CA GLU A 118 -11.36 3.08 -4.71
C GLU A 118 -11.68 3.44 -3.26
N LYS A 119 -10.77 3.07 -2.34
CA LYS A 119 -10.84 3.48 -0.94
C LYS A 119 -9.94 4.68 -0.71
N GLY A 120 -10.48 5.75 -0.16
CA GLY A 120 -9.75 6.93 0.29
C GLY A 120 -9.86 7.13 1.81
N LEU A 121 -8.99 7.96 2.35
CA LEU A 121 -9.05 8.41 3.75
C LEU A 121 -9.31 9.91 3.77
N VAL A 122 -10.45 10.30 4.35
CA VAL A 122 -10.82 11.69 4.57
C VAL A 122 -10.23 12.13 5.91
N PHE A 123 -9.34 13.11 5.85
CA PHE A 123 -8.75 13.73 7.03
C PHE A 123 -9.58 14.95 7.41
N ASP A 124 -10.00 15.04 8.67
CA ASP A 124 -10.61 16.27 9.17
C ASP A 124 -9.55 17.27 9.64
N ALA A 125 -9.92 18.55 9.66
CA ALA A 125 -9.04 19.63 10.13
C ALA A 125 -8.77 19.55 11.65
N ALA A 126 -9.57 18.78 12.39
CA ALA A 126 -9.51 18.68 13.85
C ALA A 126 -8.50 17.64 14.36
N GLY A 127 -7.83 16.89 13.48
CA GLY A 127 -6.84 15.89 13.86
C GLY A 127 -7.44 14.58 14.38
N SER A 128 -8.70 14.29 14.07
CA SER A 128 -9.33 13.02 14.40
C SER A 128 -8.79 11.88 13.53
N ARG A 129 -9.10 10.64 13.92
CA ARG A 129 -8.80 9.46 13.09
C ARG A 129 -9.46 9.63 11.70
N PRO A 130 -8.71 9.45 10.60
CA PRO A 130 -9.27 9.61 9.26
C PRO A 130 -10.42 8.63 9.04
N LYS A 131 -11.44 9.08 8.30
CA LYS A 131 -12.62 8.27 7.97
C LYS A 131 -12.49 7.70 6.56
N PRO A 132 -12.83 6.43 6.33
CA PRO A 132 -12.81 5.88 4.99
C PRO A 132 -13.91 6.51 4.13
N ALA A 133 -13.58 6.77 2.86
CA ALA A 133 -14.54 7.09 1.81
C ALA A 133 -14.36 6.10 0.66
N PHE A 134 -15.47 5.70 0.04
CA PHE A 134 -15.48 4.72 -1.04
C PHE A 134 -16.03 5.34 -2.31
N PHE A 135 -15.37 5.08 -3.43
CA PHE A 135 -15.75 5.58 -4.75
C PHE A 135 -15.90 4.40 -5.69
N PHE A 136 -17.07 4.25 -6.29
CA PHE A 136 -17.33 3.27 -7.33
C PHE A 136 -16.90 3.84 -8.68
N ASN A 137 -15.79 3.33 -9.22
CA ASN A 137 -15.14 3.88 -10.41
C ASN A 137 -14.68 2.80 -11.41
N PRO A 138 -15.58 1.92 -11.89
CA PRO A 138 -15.19 0.94 -12.90
C PRO A 138 -14.93 1.62 -14.26
N PRO A 139 -13.90 1.21 -15.00
CA PRO A 139 -13.66 1.73 -16.35
C PRO A 139 -14.76 1.28 -17.31
N PRO A 140 -15.01 2.00 -18.43
CA PRO A 140 -16.13 1.73 -19.34
C PRO A 140 -16.16 0.32 -19.94
N PHE A 141 -15.00 -0.33 -20.10
CA PHE A 141 -14.94 -1.71 -20.61
C PHE A 141 -15.41 -2.76 -19.59
N CYS A 142 -15.52 -2.41 -18.31
CA CYS A 142 -15.85 -3.34 -17.25
C CYS A 142 -17.33 -3.73 -17.31
N LEU A 143 -17.60 -5.03 -17.48
CA LEU A 143 -18.95 -5.59 -17.49
C LEU A 143 -19.41 -6.06 -16.11
N GLY A 144 -18.54 -5.98 -15.11
CA GLY A 144 -18.84 -6.35 -13.72
C GLY A 144 -20.03 -5.59 -13.11
N PRO A 145 -20.19 -4.27 -13.35
CA PRO A 145 -21.35 -3.51 -12.86
C PRO A 145 -22.71 -3.97 -13.40
N ARG A 146 -22.73 -4.74 -14.50
CA ARG A 146 -23.96 -5.26 -15.12
C ARG A 146 -24.41 -6.57 -14.51
N GLN A 147 -23.64 -7.14 -13.58
CA GLN A 147 -23.96 -8.39 -12.93
C GLN A 147 -24.95 -8.14 -11.77
N PRO A 148 -26.05 -8.91 -11.65
CA PRO A 148 -27.09 -8.68 -10.65
C PRO A 148 -26.68 -9.20 -9.26
N HIS A 149 -25.55 -8.72 -8.75
CA HIS A 149 -25.02 -9.07 -7.44
C HIS A 149 -24.86 -7.80 -6.59
N PRO A 150 -25.88 -7.42 -5.80
CA PRO A 150 -25.82 -6.26 -4.93
C PRO A 150 -24.88 -6.53 -3.75
N ILE A 151 -24.00 -5.59 -3.45
CA ILE A 151 -23.05 -5.65 -2.34
C ILE A 151 -22.79 -4.25 -1.79
N THR A 152 -22.52 -4.13 -0.49
CA THR A 152 -22.12 -2.85 0.13
C THR A 152 -20.61 -2.69 0.11
N ALA A 153 -20.10 -1.46 0.28
CA ALA A 153 -18.67 -1.24 0.45
C ALA A 153 -18.14 -1.98 1.71
N GLN A 154 -18.90 -1.98 2.79
CA GLN A 154 -18.52 -2.69 4.03
C GLN A 154 -18.30 -4.18 3.77
N ASP A 155 -19.26 -4.83 3.10
CA ASP A 155 -19.18 -6.26 2.80
C ASP A 155 -18.06 -6.56 1.80
N TRP A 156 -17.84 -5.68 0.81
CA TRP A 156 -16.75 -5.80 -0.16
C TRP A 156 -15.37 -5.86 0.50
N PHE A 157 -15.17 -5.08 1.58
CA PHE A 157 -13.92 -5.06 2.34
C PHE A 157 -13.89 -6.01 3.55
N ALA A 158 -14.97 -6.74 3.83
CA ALA A 158 -15.10 -7.62 5.00
C ALA A 158 -14.34 -8.96 4.86
N GLU A 159 -13.84 -9.31 3.67
CA GLU A 159 -13.02 -10.51 3.48
C GLU A 159 -11.76 -10.49 4.37
N ALA A 160 -11.45 -11.62 5.02
CA ALA A 160 -10.45 -11.66 6.09
C ALA A 160 -9.04 -11.19 5.67
N ASP A 161 -8.61 -11.51 4.44
CA ASP A 161 -7.33 -11.03 3.93
C ASP A 161 -7.38 -9.53 3.62
N THR A 162 -8.51 -9.01 3.13
CA THR A 162 -8.68 -7.58 2.85
C THR A 162 -8.44 -6.74 4.09
N GLY A 163 -8.91 -7.17 5.27
CA GLY A 163 -8.65 -6.47 6.54
C GLY A 163 -7.17 -6.29 6.88
N ARG A 164 -6.29 -7.25 6.53
CA ARG A 164 -4.83 -7.11 6.76
C ARG A 164 -4.21 -6.11 5.80
N TYR A 165 -4.53 -6.21 4.51
CA TYR A 165 -4.05 -5.24 3.53
C TYR A 165 -4.52 -3.84 3.89
N ASP A 166 -5.78 -3.71 4.28
CA ASP A 166 -6.40 -2.45 4.63
C ASP A 166 -5.69 -1.78 5.81
N ARG A 167 -5.44 -2.53 6.90
CA ARG A 167 -4.70 -2.03 8.07
C ARG A 167 -3.34 -1.43 7.71
N PHE A 168 -2.52 -2.15 6.92
CA PHE A 168 -1.20 -1.65 6.53
C PHE A 168 -1.28 -0.52 5.51
N THR A 169 -2.24 -0.59 4.59
CA THR A 169 -2.44 0.43 3.56
C THR A 169 -2.94 1.74 4.17
N GLU A 170 -3.87 1.70 5.12
CA GLU A 170 -4.31 2.87 5.88
C GLU A 170 -3.16 3.52 6.63
N ARG A 171 -2.35 2.71 7.31
CA ARG A 171 -1.19 3.20 8.04
C ARG A 171 -0.18 3.85 7.10
N TRP A 172 0.07 3.26 5.94
CA TRP A 172 0.96 3.84 4.94
C TRP A 172 0.39 5.12 4.33
N ALA A 173 -0.92 5.18 4.05
CA ALA A 173 -1.57 6.39 3.54
C ALA A 173 -1.45 7.57 4.51
N VAL A 174 -1.54 7.32 5.82
CA VAL A 174 -1.30 8.34 6.86
C VAL A 174 0.17 8.81 6.87
N ILE A 175 1.14 7.94 6.59
CA ILE A 175 2.55 8.32 6.42
C ILE A 175 2.75 9.13 5.13
N GLN A 176 2.12 8.72 4.02
CA GLN A 176 2.16 9.44 2.75
C GLN A 176 1.56 10.85 2.83
N ASP A 177 0.44 11.02 3.56
CA ASP A 177 -0.15 12.33 3.84
C ASP A 177 0.82 13.25 4.59
N ARG A 178 1.60 12.73 5.54
CA ARG A 178 2.62 13.54 6.20
C ARG A 178 3.76 13.91 5.27
N PHE A 179 4.14 12.99 4.38
CA PHE A 179 5.09 13.31 3.33
C PHE A 179 4.55 14.41 2.42
N SER A 180 3.28 14.44 2.02
CA SER A 180 2.75 15.49 1.13
C SER A 180 2.64 16.86 1.81
N ARG A 181 2.36 16.91 3.12
CA ARG A 181 2.22 18.16 3.87
C ARG A 181 3.54 18.85 4.19
N ARG A 182 4.62 18.08 4.40
CA ARG A 182 5.91 18.63 4.84
C ARG A 182 7.08 17.82 4.29
N ASN A 183 8.01 18.49 3.61
CA ASN A 183 9.31 17.94 3.26
C ASN A 183 10.14 17.63 4.53
N PRO A 184 10.44 16.35 4.84
CA PRO A 184 11.19 15.99 6.05
C PRO A 184 12.71 15.92 5.84
N TRP A 185 13.21 16.15 4.62
CA TRP A 185 14.61 15.88 4.28
C TRP A 185 15.58 17.02 4.56
N GLY A 186 15.09 18.26 4.58
CA GLY A 186 15.98 19.43 4.67
C GLY A 186 17.05 19.42 3.56
N ALA A 187 18.29 19.73 3.91
CA ALA A 187 19.41 19.82 2.95
C ALA A 187 19.82 18.48 2.30
N GLU A 188 19.51 17.33 2.91
CA GLU A 188 19.83 16.01 2.35
C GLU A 188 19.01 15.69 1.09
N GLY A 189 17.82 16.28 0.96
CA GLY A 189 16.89 15.99 -0.12
C GLY A 189 16.33 14.56 -0.12
N PRO A 190 15.41 14.25 -1.06
CA PRO A 190 14.71 12.96 -1.14
C PRO A 190 15.60 11.79 -1.59
N GLN A 191 16.87 12.04 -1.91
CA GLN A 191 17.86 11.02 -2.30
C GLN A 191 18.95 10.83 -1.22
N GLY A 192 18.88 11.58 -0.12
CA GLY A 192 19.86 11.53 0.96
C GLY A 192 19.81 10.24 1.79
N GLN A 193 20.77 10.10 2.71
CA GLN A 193 20.92 8.88 3.50
C GLN A 193 19.68 8.58 4.35
N ARG A 194 19.04 9.59 4.95
CA ARG A 194 17.80 9.38 5.71
C ARG A 194 16.66 8.84 4.84
N ALA A 195 16.51 9.36 3.62
CA ALA A 195 15.48 8.89 2.69
C ALA A 195 15.71 7.42 2.29
N LYS A 196 16.95 7.03 2.01
CA LYS A 196 17.32 5.62 1.71
C LYS A 196 17.01 4.68 2.88
N MET A 197 17.28 5.11 4.11
CA MET A 197 16.99 4.31 5.30
C MET A 197 15.48 4.15 5.54
N VAL A 198 14.69 5.20 5.30
CA VAL A 198 13.22 5.15 5.35
C VAL A 198 12.68 4.22 4.26
N PHE A 199 13.22 4.29 3.05
CA PHE A 199 12.86 3.39 1.96
C PHE A 199 13.15 1.93 2.30
N MET A 200 14.32 1.64 2.89
CA MET A 200 14.65 0.32 3.40
C MET A 200 13.61 -0.17 4.43
N ALA A 201 13.27 0.66 5.42
CA ALA A 201 12.30 0.30 6.46
C ALA A 201 10.87 0.06 5.93
N ALA A 202 10.50 0.71 4.82
CA ALA A 202 9.19 0.53 4.20
C ALA A 202 9.16 -0.67 3.24
N TYR A 203 10.12 -0.78 2.32
CA TYR A 203 10.03 -1.67 1.16
C TYR A 203 11.08 -2.80 1.15
N ASN A 204 12.27 -2.60 1.72
CA ASN A 204 13.32 -3.63 1.75
C ASN A 204 13.45 -4.25 3.15
N LEU A 205 12.45 -5.07 3.52
CA LEU A 205 12.38 -5.67 4.86
C LEU A 205 13.52 -6.65 5.16
N ASP A 206 14.15 -7.24 4.15
CA ASP A 206 15.32 -8.10 4.35
C ASP A 206 16.52 -7.29 4.82
N ALA A 207 16.78 -6.14 4.18
CA ALA A 207 17.82 -5.21 4.63
C ALA A 207 17.43 -4.54 5.96
N PHE A 208 16.15 -4.20 6.18
CA PHE A 208 15.69 -3.65 7.45
C PHE A 208 15.85 -4.66 8.59
N ARG A 209 15.60 -5.96 8.37
CA ARG A 209 15.85 -7.02 9.35
C ARG A 209 17.32 -7.01 9.78
N ARG A 210 18.26 -7.03 8.83
CA ARG A 210 19.69 -6.95 9.13
C ARG A 210 20.02 -5.67 9.90
N PHE A 211 19.46 -4.54 9.48
CA PHE A 211 19.64 -3.28 10.20
C PHE A 211 19.15 -3.35 11.65
N VAL A 212 18.02 -3.99 11.92
CA VAL A 212 17.49 -4.13 13.29
C VAL A 212 18.37 -5.05 14.14
N PHE A 213 18.72 -6.24 13.63
CA PHE A 213 19.34 -7.29 14.44
C PHE A 213 20.88 -7.28 14.44
N GLU A 214 21.50 -6.79 13.37
CA GLU A 214 22.96 -6.90 13.13
C GLU A 214 23.68 -5.56 13.29
N SER A 215 22.94 -4.46 13.55
CA SER A 215 23.52 -3.13 13.74
C SER A 215 23.41 -2.61 15.18
N SER A 216 23.79 -1.35 15.38
CA SER A 216 23.56 -0.61 16.63
C SER A 216 22.08 -0.32 16.97
N PHE A 217 21.12 -0.72 16.13
CA PHE A 217 19.71 -0.39 16.31
C PHE A 217 19.17 -0.72 17.71
N LEU A 218 19.33 -1.96 18.18
CA LEU A 218 18.82 -2.39 19.50
C LEU A 218 19.61 -1.82 20.70
N ARG A 219 20.77 -1.21 20.44
CA ARG A 219 21.50 -0.38 21.43
C ARG A 219 20.90 1.01 21.56
N ARG A 220 20.33 1.55 20.48
CA ARG A 220 19.71 2.89 20.43
C ARG A 220 18.22 2.87 20.72
N PHE A 221 17.53 1.78 20.42
CA PHE A 221 16.09 1.64 20.61
C PHE A 221 15.76 0.41 21.47
N LYS A 222 14.81 0.59 22.39
CA LYS A 222 14.18 -0.45 23.17
C LYS A 222 12.92 -0.91 22.43
N VAL A 223 12.97 -2.16 21.98
CA VAL A 223 11.83 -2.91 21.44
C VAL A 223 11.41 -3.96 22.48
N PRO A 224 10.11 -4.15 22.76
CA PRO A 224 9.65 -5.20 23.67
C PRO A 224 10.14 -6.60 23.25
N ARG A 225 10.55 -7.43 24.22
CA ARG A 225 11.07 -8.80 23.95
C ARG A 225 10.09 -9.66 23.17
N GLU A 226 8.79 -9.52 23.44
CA GLU A 226 7.74 -10.24 22.72
C GLU A 226 7.71 -9.83 21.24
N GLN A 227 7.81 -8.53 20.95
CA GLN A 227 7.86 -8.02 19.59
C GLN A 227 9.12 -8.49 18.85
N LEU A 228 10.29 -8.52 19.51
CA LEU A 228 11.51 -9.09 18.93
C LEU A 228 11.32 -10.54 18.49
N ARG A 229 10.79 -11.40 19.37
CA ARG A 229 10.49 -12.80 19.04
C ARG A 229 9.48 -12.94 17.91
N ARG A 230 8.47 -12.05 17.84
CA ARG A 230 7.51 -12.04 16.74
C ARG A 230 8.17 -11.70 15.40
N MET A 231 9.05 -10.70 15.37
CA MET A 231 9.73 -10.25 14.14
C MET A 231 10.69 -11.29 13.54
N GLU A 232 11.22 -12.20 14.36
CA GLU A 232 12.06 -13.31 13.87
C GLU A 232 11.29 -14.23 12.91
N ARG A 233 9.97 -14.38 13.10
CA ARG A 233 9.14 -15.35 12.34
C ARG A 233 7.98 -14.72 11.57
N ASN A 234 7.73 -13.43 11.77
CA ASN A 234 6.62 -12.71 11.15
C ASN A 234 7.09 -11.37 10.57
N GLU A 235 7.12 -11.30 9.24
CA GLU A 235 7.54 -10.10 8.50
C GLU A 235 6.54 -8.96 8.60
N GLU A 236 5.26 -9.24 8.88
CA GLU A 236 4.26 -8.21 9.14
C GLU A 236 4.59 -7.46 10.44
N ALA A 237 5.07 -8.17 11.47
CA ALA A 237 5.55 -7.53 12.70
C ALA A 237 6.82 -6.69 12.47
N LEU A 238 7.67 -7.11 11.52
CA LEU A 238 8.84 -6.34 11.12
C LEU A 238 8.43 -5.07 10.34
N LEU A 239 7.45 -5.17 9.45
CA LEU A 239 6.88 -4.02 8.75
C LEU A 239 6.22 -3.05 9.73
N GLU A 240 5.48 -3.54 10.74
CA GLU A 240 4.92 -2.71 11.81
C GLU A 240 6.01 -1.89 12.51
N LEU A 241 7.15 -2.51 12.84
CA LEU A 241 8.30 -1.82 13.42
C LEU A 241 8.91 -0.82 12.43
N GLY A 242 8.99 -1.16 11.14
CA GLY A 242 9.49 -0.27 10.09
C GLY A 242 8.67 1.01 10.01
N LEU A 243 7.34 0.90 9.99
CA LEU A 243 6.43 2.04 10.00
C LEU A 243 6.52 2.86 11.30
N ASP A 244 6.62 2.20 12.46
CA ASP A 244 6.88 2.87 13.76
C ASP A 244 8.18 3.68 13.72
N TRP A 245 9.23 3.09 13.15
CA TRP A 245 10.55 3.70 13.06
C TRP A 245 10.56 4.90 12.12
N ILE A 246 9.90 4.81 10.96
CA ILE A 246 9.74 5.94 10.02
C ILE A 246 9.06 7.12 10.72
N GLU A 247 7.92 6.87 11.38
CA GLU A 247 7.17 7.92 12.06
C GLU A 247 8.00 8.60 13.16
N ARG A 248 8.80 7.81 13.87
CA ARG A 248 9.73 8.29 14.89
C ARG A 248 10.84 9.16 14.32
N VAL A 249 11.59 8.66 13.33
CA VAL A 249 12.82 9.33 12.86
C VAL A 249 12.54 10.60 12.06
N LEU A 250 11.38 10.67 11.40
CA LEU A 250 11.02 11.85 10.59
C LEU A 250 10.22 12.88 11.38
N TRP A 251 9.32 12.46 12.26
CA TRP A 251 8.38 13.37 12.93
C TRP A 251 8.38 13.24 14.46
N GLY A 252 9.26 12.45 15.05
CA GLY A 252 9.38 12.31 16.50
C GLY A 252 8.22 11.56 17.17
N ILE A 253 7.28 11.02 16.39
CA ILE A 253 6.05 10.39 16.87
C ILE A 253 6.39 9.18 17.74
N GLN A 254 5.70 9.07 18.88
CA GLN A 254 5.91 7.98 19.80
C GLN A 254 5.06 6.76 19.44
N SER A 255 5.67 5.58 19.42
CA SER A 255 4.96 4.31 19.35
C SER A 255 5.23 3.46 20.61
N PRO A 256 4.27 2.63 21.03
CA PRO A 256 4.49 1.66 22.10
C PRO A 256 5.58 0.63 21.77
N GLY A 257 5.73 0.28 20.49
CA GLY A 257 6.66 -0.75 19.99
C GLY A 257 8.11 -0.29 19.87
N LEU A 258 8.37 1.02 19.88
CA LEU A 258 9.71 1.58 19.69
C LEU A 258 9.96 2.79 20.59
N ARG A 259 10.82 2.59 21.60
CA ARG A 259 11.24 3.65 22.54
C ARG A 259 12.74 3.92 22.42
N PRO A 260 13.22 5.18 22.35
CA PRO A 260 14.64 5.46 22.44
C PRO A 260 15.23 4.94 23.77
N ARG A 261 16.44 4.38 23.73
CA ARG A 261 17.25 4.17 24.93
C ARG A 261 17.90 5.51 25.25
N ARG A 262 17.72 5.96 26.50
CA ARG A 262 18.46 7.10 27.04
C ARG A 262 19.92 6.70 27.24
#